data_AF-A0A961RSP9-F1
#
_entry.id   AF-A0A961RSP9-F1
#
_cell.length_a   1.000
_cell.length_b   1.000
_cell.length_c   1.000
_cell.angle_alpha   90.00
_cell.angle_beta   90.00
_cell.angle_gamma   90.00
#
_symmetry.space_group_name_H-M   'P 1'
#
loop_
_entity.id
_entity.type
_entity.pdbx_description
1 polymer ?
#
loop_
_entity_poly.entity_id
_entity_poly.type
_entity_poly.pdbx_seq_one_letter_code
_entity_poly.pdbx_strand_id
1 'polypeptide(L)'
;MLQYIIKRLIYGLLLLIGVLVLNFLLIHAAPGDPAEVIAGEMGGATEEMMAEIRSSYGLDKPVIVQLGIYLGNVAKGDLGKSFFFNQPVTELIGARIWPTIILVLAAQVFSIILGVIMGVLAARRPQGLMSAFVSVFSTIGYAAPVFWTGIMLIILFASVFPVFPVEGMRSARFEGGTFAYMLDVAHHLVLPATTLGIIFLAQYARLSRASMIDVLGADYVRTARAKGL
;
A
#
# COMPACT_ATOMS: atom_id res chain seq x y z
N MET A 1 18.12 20.47 13.95
CA MET A 1 16.79 20.06 13.41
C MET A 1 16.49 20.69 12.05
N LEU A 2 16.53 22.03 11.90
CA LEU A 2 16.26 22.68 10.60
C LEU A 2 17.18 22.21 9.46
N GLN A 3 18.50 22.17 9.69
CA GLN A 3 19.47 21.65 8.71
C GLN A 3 19.19 20.20 8.29
N TYR A 4 18.72 19.37 9.22
CA TYR A 4 18.36 17.98 8.95
C TYR A 4 17.10 17.87 8.09
N ILE A 5 16.08 18.68 8.37
CA ILE A 5 14.85 18.74 7.56
C ILE A 5 15.17 19.20 6.15
N ILE A 6 15.95 20.29 6.00
CA ILE A 6 16.37 20.80 4.68
C ILE A 6 17.12 19.72 3.91
N LYS A 7 18.09 19.05 4.54
CA LYS A 7 18.85 17.96 3.92
C LYS A 7 17.94 16.82 3.44
N ARG A 8 16.93 16.44 4.23
CA ARG A 8 15.93 15.44 3.82
C ARG A 8 15.04 15.91 2.69
N LEU A 9 14.59 17.17 2.68
CA LEU A 9 13.80 17.74 1.59
C LEU A 9 14.59 17.76 0.29
N ILE A 10 15.87 18.13 0.33
CA ILE A 10 16.76 18.09 -0.83
C ILE A 10 16.91 16.65 -1.35
N TYR A 11 17.15 15.67 -0.47
CA TYR A 11 17.22 14.27 -0.88
C TYR A 11 15.90 13.74 -1.45
N GLY A 12 14.77 14.12 -0.86
CA GLY A 12 13.45 13.79 -1.38
C GLY A 12 13.21 14.38 -2.77
N LEU A 13 13.58 15.65 -2.97
CA LEU A 13 13.46 16.32 -4.27
C LEU A 13 14.38 15.70 -5.33
N LEU A 14 15.64 15.44 -4.99
CA LEU A 14 16.59 14.77 -5.90
C LEU A 14 16.13 13.36 -6.26
N LEU A 15 15.62 12.60 -5.28
CA LEU A 15 15.03 11.29 -5.53
C LEU A 15 13.83 11.40 -6.47
N LEU A 16 12.92 12.35 -6.23
CA LEU A 16 11.74 12.56 -7.05
C LEU A 16 12.11 12.91 -8.50
N ILE A 17 13.06 13.84 -8.70
CA ILE A 17 13.58 14.17 -10.03
C ILE A 17 14.22 12.93 -10.68
N GLY A 18 15.02 12.18 -9.92
CA GLY A 18 15.63 10.93 -10.40
C GLY A 18 14.61 9.91 -10.87
N VAL A 19 13.52 9.72 -10.10
CA VAL A 19 12.42 8.80 -10.44
C VAL A 19 11.64 9.29 -11.66
N LEU A 20 11.39 10.59 -11.79
CA LEU A 20 10.71 11.17 -12.96
C LEU A 20 11.55 10.99 -14.24
N VAL A 21 12.84 11.33 -14.18
CA VAL A 21 13.76 11.17 -15.31
C VAL A 21 13.91 9.69 -15.67
N LEU A 22 14.07 8.81 -14.67
CA LEU A 22 14.17 7.38 -14.91
C LEU A 22 12.90 6.83 -15.58
N ASN A 23 11.70 7.13 -15.06
CA ASN A 23 10.45 6.69 -15.69
C ASN A 23 10.30 7.21 -17.12
N PHE A 24 10.63 8.49 -17.34
CA PHE A 24 10.62 9.08 -18.67
C PHE A 24 11.54 8.31 -19.62
N LEU A 25 12.77 8.03 -19.21
CA LEU A 25 13.74 7.27 -20.01
C LEU A 25 13.29 5.81 -20.23
N LEU A 26 12.69 5.17 -19.23
CA LEU A 26 12.18 3.79 -19.37
C LEU A 26 11.08 3.71 -20.42
N ILE A 27 10.17 4.67 -20.47
CA ILE A 27 9.12 4.73 -21.50
C ILE A 27 9.74 4.93 -22.89
N HIS A 28 10.75 5.79 -23.02
CA HIS A 28 11.42 6.04 -24.30
C HIS A 28 12.33 4.89 -24.76
N ALA A 29 12.84 4.10 -23.81
CA ALA A 29 13.66 2.94 -24.09
C ALA A 29 12.83 1.69 -24.43
N ALA A 30 11.53 1.68 -24.09
CA ALA A 30 10.64 0.61 -24.44
C ALA A 30 10.47 0.54 -25.97
N PRO A 31 10.43 -0.68 -26.57
CA PRO A 31 10.19 -0.81 -28.00
C PRO A 31 8.76 -0.38 -28.36
N GLY A 32 8.64 0.39 -29.44
CA GLY A 32 7.38 0.93 -29.95
C GLY A 32 7.29 2.45 -29.83
N ASP A 33 6.37 3.07 -30.56
CA ASP A 33 6.08 4.50 -30.47
C ASP A 33 4.98 4.75 -29.42
N PRO A 34 5.19 5.60 -28.41
CA PRO A 34 4.14 5.98 -27.46
C PRO A 34 2.84 6.44 -28.13
N ALA A 35 2.92 7.12 -29.28
CA ALA A 35 1.73 7.54 -30.03
C ALA A 35 0.93 6.34 -30.56
N GLU A 36 1.59 5.25 -30.95
CA GLU A 36 0.92 4.03 -31.43
C GLU A 36 0.20 3.31 -30.30
N VAL A 37 0.79 3.30 -29.10
CA VAL A 37 0.14 2.74 -27.90
C VAL A 37 -1.11 3.54 -27.54
N ILE A 38 -0.99 4.88 -27.54
CA ILE A 38 -2.12 5.78 -27.27
C ILE A 38 -3.23 5.59 -28.31
N ALA A 39 -2.88 5.52 -29.59
CA ALA A 39 -3.82 5.26 -30.67
C ALA A 39 -4.48 3.88 -30.55
N GLY A 40 -3.72 2.84 -30.19
CA GLY A 40 -4.22 1.49 -29.99
C GLY A 40 -5.28 1.42 -28.89
N GLU A 41 -5.05 2.09 -27.76
CA GLU A 41 -6.02 2.20 -26.65
C GLU A 41 -7.30 2.95 -27.07
N MET A 42 -7.22 3.87 -28.03
CA MET A 42 -8.37 4.58 -28.60
C MET A 42 -9.13 3.76 -29.67
N GLY A 43 -8.70 2.53 -29.98
CA GLY A 43 -9.30 1.68 -31.02
C GLY A 43 -8.70 1.88 -32.41
N GLY A 44 -7.53 2.53 -32.50
CA GLY A 44 -6.82 2.84 -33.74
C GLY A 44 -6.85 4.34 -34.08
N ALA A 45 -5.92 4.76 -34.93
CA ALA A 45 -5.86 6.15 -35.42
C ALA A 45 -5.47 6.19 -36.90
N THR A 46 -6.03 7.16 -37.64
CA THR A 46 -5.58 7.51 -38.99
C THR A 46 -4.18 8.13 -38.93
N GLU A 47 -3.46 8.18 -40.05
CA GLU A 47 -2.13 8.81 -40.10
C GLU A 47 -2.17 10.29 -39.68
N GLU A 48 -3.22 11.01 -40.05
CA GLU A 48 -3.44 12.40 -39.64
C GLU A 48 -3.62 12.52 -38.12
N MET A 49 -4.45 11.66 -37.52
CA MET A 49 -4.67 11.64 -36.08
C MET A 49 -3.42 11.19 -35.31
N MET A 50 -2.62 10.29 -35.89
CA MET A 50 -1.30 9.91 -35.35
C MET A 50 -0.32 11.08 -35.32
N ALA A 51 -0.28 11.90 -36.37
CA ALA A 51 0.55 13.10 -36.40
C ALA A 51 0.09 14.13 -35.36
N GLU A 52 -1.23 14.29 -35.19
CA GLU A 52 -1.81 15.16 -34.17
C GLU A 52 -1.51 14.67 -32.74
N ILE A 53 -1.56 13.36 -32.48
CA ILE A 53 -1.15 12.78 -31.20
C ILE A 53 0.33 13.09 -30.94
N ARG A 54 1.23 12.83 -31.89
CA ARG A 54 2.65 13.13 -31.71
C ARG A 54 2.90 14.61 -31.41
N SER A 55 2.27 15.50 -32.16
CA SER A 55 2.41 16.95 -31.94
C SER A 55 1.81 17.42 -30.61
N SER A 56 0.65 16.90 -30.21
CA SER A 56 -0.05 17.31 -28.98
C SER A 56 0.68 16.85 -27.71
N TYR A 57 1.31 15.67 -27.76
CA TYR A 57 2.15 15.16 -26.67
C TYR A 57 3.61 15.61 -26.77
N GLY A 58 3.99 16.36 -27.82
CA GLY A 58 5.35 16.84 -28.05
C GLY A 58 6.35 15.75 -28.40
N LEU A 59 5.88 14.57 -28.82
CA LEU A 59 6.71 13.41 -29.20
C LEU A 59 7.53 13.67 -30.47
N ASP A 60 7.18 14.71 -31.23
CA ASP A 60 7.90 15.23 -32.39
C ASP A 60 9.16 16.06 -32.03
N LYS A 61 9.32 16.43 -30.74
CA LYS A 61 10.43 17.27 -30.28
C LYS A 61 11.66 16.45 -29.89
N PRO A 62 12.87 17.03 -29.82
CA PRO A 62 14.03 16.35 -29.27
C PRO A 62 13.78 15.87 -27.83
N VAL A 63 14.26 14.67 -27.48
CA VAL A 63 14.00 13.99 -26.19
C VAL A 63 14.29 14.89 -24.98
N ILE A 64 15.33 15.72 -25.05
CA ILE A 64 15.67 16.65 -23.95
C ILE A 64 14.60 17.75 -23.76
N VAL A 65 13.97 18.20 -24.85
CA VAL A 65 12.88 19.18 -24.82
C VAL A 65 11.63 18.53 -24.26
N GLN A 66 11.34 17.29 -24.66
CA GLN A 66 10.24 16.50 -24.11
C GLN A 66 10.37 16.34 -22.59
N LEU A 67 11.57 15.99 -22.10
CA LEU A 67 11.84 15.89 -20.67
C LEU A 67 11.61 17.23 -19.95
N GLY A 68 12.06 18.34 -20.55
CA GLY A 68 11.84 19.68 -19.99
C GLY A 68 10.36 20.05 -19.90
N ILE A 69 9.56 19.74 -20.93
CA ILE A 69 8.10 19.92 -20.93
C ILE A 69 7.47 19.06 -19.84
N TYR A 70 7.83 17.77 -19.77
CA TYR A 70 7.31 16.83 -18.79
C TYR A 70 7.58 17.31 -17.35
N LEU A 71 8.83 17.63 -17.02
CA LEU A 71 9.19 18.15 -15.69
C LEU A 71 8.48 19.48 -15.38
N GLY A 72 8.35 20.36 -16.38
CA GLY A 72 7.63 21.63 -16.24
C GLY A 72 6.14 21.46 -15.94
N ASN A 73 5.47 20.49 -16.57
CA ASN A 73 4.06 20.17 -16.32
C ASN A 73 3.89 19.55 -14.93
N VAL A 74 4.73 18.57 -14.58
CA VAL A 74 4.72 17.93 -13.24
C VAL A 74 4.94 18.97 -12.14
N ALA A 75 5.85 19.93 -12.33
CA ALA A 75 6.09 21.00 -11.36
C ALA A 75 4.88 21.94 -11.16
N LYS A 76 3.98 22.05 -12.15
CA LYS A 76 2.71 22.79 -12.06
C LYS A 76 1.58 21.93 -11.49
N GLY A 77 1.84 20.66 -11.17
CA GLY A 77 0.83 19.70 -10.73
C GLY A 77 0.05 19.07 -11.88
N ASP A 78 0.45 19.28 -13.13
CA ASP A 78 -0.16 18.62 -14.29
C ASP A 78 0.59 17.32 -14.60
N LEU A 79 -0.03 16.20 -14.25
CA LEU A 79 0.48 14.85 -14.51
C LEU A 79 -0.04 14.27 -15.84
N GLY A 80 -0.79 15.06 -16.61
CA GLY A 80 -1.44 14.63 -17.84
C GLY A 80 -2.71 13.82 -17.60
N LYS A 81 -3.14 13.15 -18.67
CA LYS A 81 -4.39 12.38 -18.74
C LYS A 81 -4.08 10.89 -18.88
N SER A 82 -4.83 10.06 -18.17
CA SER A 82 -4.76 8.60 -18.35
C SER A 82 -5.40 8.22 -19.68
N PHE A 83 -4.66 7.50 -20.52
CA PHE A 83 -5.17 6.95 -21.78
C PHE A 83 -6.24 5.88 -21.56
N PHE A 84 -6.04 5.04 -20.54
CA PHE A 84 -6.94 3.95 -20.20
C PHE A 84 -8.27 4.43 -19.59
N PHE A 85 -8.21 5.35 -18.62
CA PHE A 85 -9.40 5.83 -17.90
C PHE A 85 -10.00 7.11 -18.50
N ASN A 86 -9.33 7.72 -19.49
CA ASN A 86 -9.73 8.98 -20.13
C ASN A 86 -9.97 10.14 -19.13
N GLN A 87 -9.23 10.18 -18.03
CA GLN A 87 -9.37 11.13 -16.91
C GLN A 87 -8.03 11.73 -16.48
N PRO A 88 -7.99 12.93 -15.87
CA PRO A 88 -6.77 13.49 -15.30
C PRO A 88 -6.10 12.52 -14.30
N VAL A 89 -4.78 12.33 -14.43
CA VAL A 89 -4.03 11.43 -13.54
C VAL A 89 -4.08 11.90 -12.09
N THR A 90 -4.10 13.22 -11.89
CA THR A 90 -4.24 13.84 -10.56
C THR A 90 -5.54 13.45 -9.86
N GLU A 91 -6.67 13.38 -10.57
CA GLU A 91 -7.95 12.94 -10.03
C GLU A 91 -7.93 11.46 -9.67
N LEU A 92 -7.34 10.62 -10.53
CA LEU A 92 -7.21 9.18 -10.29
C LEU A 92 -6.36 8.88 -9.04
N ILE A 93 -5.25 9.58 -8.87
CA ILE A 93 -4.41 9.46 -7.67
C ILE A 93 -5.18 9.99 -6.46
N GLY A 94 -5.79 11.17 -6.58
CA GLY A 94 -6.56 11.81 -5.51
C GLY A 94 -7.67 10.91 -4.97
N ALA A 95 -8.42 10.25 -5.84
CA ALA A 95 -9.49 9.33 -5.47
C ALA A 95 -9.01 8.10 -4.66
N ARG A 96 -7.72 7.74 -4.76
CA ARG A 96 -7.11 6.60 -4.07
C ARG A 96 -6.46 6.96 -2.73
N ILE A 97 -6.19 8.24 -2.47
CA ILE A 97 -5.53 8.71 -1.23
C ILE A 97 -6.29 8.21 0.00
N TRP A 98 -7.60 8.49 0.10
CA TRP A 98 -8.39 8.11 1.27
C TRP A 98 -8.58 6.60 1.43
N PRO A 99 -8.94 5.83 0.39
CA PRO A 99 -8.96 4.38 0.46
C PRO A 99 -7.63 3.78 0.94
N THR A 100 -6.49 4.28 0.44
CA THR A 100 -5.16 3.83 0.88
C THR A 100 -4.91 4.14 2.36
N ILE A 101 -5.25 5.35 2.82
CA ILE A 101 -5.09 5.73 4.23
C ILE A 101 -5.94 4.82 5.13
N ILE A 102 -7.21 4.60 4.78
CA ILE A 102 -8.11 3.74 5.56
C ILE A 102 -7.56 2.32 5.64
N LEU A 103 -7.11 1.76 4.50
CA LEU A 103 -6.55 0.42 4.43
C LEU A 103 -5.28 0.28 5.27
N VAL A 104 -4.33 1.21 5.12
CA VAL A 104 -3.06 1.19 5.87
C VAL A 104 -3.31 1.34 7.36
N LEU A 105 -4.17 2.27 7.77
CA LEU A 105 -4.50 2.46 9.19
C LEU A 105 -5.21 1.23 9.77
N ALA A 106 -6.17 0.65 9.06
CA ALA A 106 -6.87 -0.55 9.53
C ALA A 106 -5.91 -1.74 9.66
N ALA A 107 -5.07 -1.98 8.64
CA ALA A 107 -4.04 -3.01 8.70
C ALA A 107 -3.09 -2.80 9.88
N GLN A 108 -2.68 -1.55 10.12
CA GLN A 108 -1.74 -1.23 11.19
C GLN A 108 -2.34 -1.35 12.58
N VAL A 109 -3.56 -0.86 12.78
CA VAL A 109 -4.31 -1.00 14.03
C VAL A 109 -4.52 -2.48 14.35
N PHE A 110 -4.98 -3.26 13.38
CA PHE A 110 -5.13 -4.72 13.50
C PHE A 110 -3.81 -5.39 13.92
N SER A 111 -2.73 -5.05 13.23
CA SER A 111 -1.40 -5.64 13.45
C SER A 111 -0.82 -5.30 14.81
N ILE A 112 -0.93 -4.04 15.24
CA ILE A 112 -0.43 -3.58 16.53
C ILE A 112 -1.23 -4.24 17.64
N ILE A 113 -2.57 -4.17 17.59
CA ILE A 113 -3.41 -4.69 18.67
C ILE A 113 -3.19 -6.20 18.83
N LEU A 114 -3.37 -6.98 17.76
CA LEU A 114 -3.21 -8.42 17.86
C LEU A 114 -1.76 -8.84 18.08
N GLY A 115 -0.81 -8.18 17.43
CA GLY A 115 0.61 -8.45 17.60
C GLY A 115 1.05 -8.25 19.05
N VAL A 116 0.71 -7.11 19.66
CA VAL A 116 1.03 -6.83 21.06
C VAL A 116 0.35 -7.82 22.00
N ILE A 117 -0.94 -8.10 21.82
CA ILE A 117 -1.65 -9.10 22.66
C ILE A 117 -0.95 -10.46 22.58
N MET A 118 -0.64 -10.93 21.37
CA MET A 118 0.03 -12.21 21.14
C MET A 118 1.44 -12.24 21.75
N GLY A 119 2.20 -11.16 21.61
CA GLY A 119 3.54 -11.03 22.18
C GLY A 119 3.54 -11.05 23.70
N VAL A 120 2.63 -10.30 24.33
CA VAL A 120 2.45 -10.27 25.79
C VAL A 120 2.04 -11.65 26.32
N LEU A 121 1.07 -12.32 25.68
CA LEU A 121 0.62 -13.65 26.09
C LEU A 121 1.74 -14.69 25.97
N ALA A 122 2.55 -14.65 24.90
CA ALA A 122 3.70 -15.53 24.71
C ALA A 122 4.81 -15.28 25.75
N ALA A 123 5.04 -14.03 26.15
CA ALA A 123 6.08 -13.68 27.12
C ALA A 123 5.80 -14.19 28.54
N ARG A 124 4.52 -14.34 28.93
CA ARG A 124 4.14 -14.83 30.27
C ARG A 124 4.66 -16.24 30.57
N ARG A 125 4.73 -17.10 29.55
CA ARG A 125 5.29 -18.47 29.64
C ARG A 125 6.18 -18.72 28.42
N PRO A 126 7.45 -18.29 28.45
CA PRO A 126 8.33 -18.31 27.28
C PRO A 126 8.55 -19.69 26.66
N GLN A 127 8.43 -20.75 27.45
CA GLN A 127 8.56 -22.16 27.03
C GLN A 127 7.19 -22.87 26.88
N GLY A 128 6.09 -22.15 27.03
CA GLY A 128 4.74 -22.73 26.95
C GLY A 128 4.18 -22.84 25.53
N LEU A 129 3.06 -23.55 25.40
CA LEU A 129 2.38 -23.78 24.11
C LEU A 129 2.01 -22.48 23.39
N MET A 130 1.57 -21.44 24.12
CA MET A 130 1.25 -20.14 23.52
C MET A 130 2.48 -19.48 22.88
N SER A 131 3.65 -19.59 23.51
CA SER A 131 4.90 -19.06 22.95
C SER A 131 5.31 -19.81 21.68
N ALA A 132 5.15 -21.14 21.67
CA ALA A 132 5.39 -21.96 20.48
C ALA A 132 4.42 -21.60 19.34
N PHE A 133 3.12 -21.49 19.63
CA PHE A 133 2.09 -21.09 18.66
C PHE A 133 2.40 -19.72 18.04
N VAL A 134 2.65 -18.70 18.87
CA VAL A 134 2.99 -17.34 18.39
C VAL A 134 4.24 -17.37 17.52
N SER A 135 5.25 -18.16 17.90
CA SER A 135 6.49 -18.28 17.13
C SER A 135 6.27 -18.92 15.75
N VAL A 136 5.55 -20.05 15.70
CA VAL A 136 5.22 -20.73 14.44
C VAL A 136 4.36 -19.85 13.55
N PHE A 137 3.26 -19.32 14.09
CA PHE A 137 2.35 -18.43 13.36
C PHE A 137 3.07 -17.19 12.81
N SER A 138 3.87 -16.52 13.64
CA SER A 138 4.63 -15.34 13.22
C SER A 138 5.72 -15.68 12.20
N THR A 139 6.24 -16.90 12.21
CA THR A 139 7.22 -17.35 11.21
C THR A 139 6.54 -17.58 9.87
N ILE A 140 5.43 -18.32 9.87
CA ILE A 140 4.63 -18.56 8.65
C ILE A 140 4.13 -17.24 8.06
N GLY A 141 3.52 -16.38 8.88
CA GLY A 141 2.97 -15.11 8.43
C GLY A 141 4.02 -14.14 7.88
N TYR A 142 5.27 -14.22 8.36
CA TYR A 142 6.37 -13.42 7.85
C TYR A 142 7.02 -14.02 6.59
N ALA A 143 7.05 -15.36 6.47
CA ALA A 143 7.67 -16.05 5.35
C ALA A 143 6.78 -16.13 4.10
N ALA A 144 5.46 -16.13 4.27
CA ALA A 144 4.52 -16.22 3.16
C ALA A 144 4.51 -14.92 2.33
N PRO A 145 4.58 -15.00 0.98
CA PRO A 145 4.46 -13.81 0.13
C PRO A 145 3.10 -13.12 0.30
N VAL A 146 3.08 -11.79 0.43
CA VAL A 146 1.84 -11.00 0.64
C VAL A 146 0.80 -11.27 -0.44
N PHE A 147 1.20 -11.21 -1.71
CA PHE A 147 0.29 -11.41 -2.82
C PHE A 147 -0.35 -12.81 -2.79
N TRP A 148 0.46 -13.84 -2.47
CA TRP A 148 0.00 -15.22 -2.39
C TRP A 148 -0.98 -15.38 -1.23
N THR A 149 -0.64 -14.86 -0.05
CA THR A 149 -1.53 -14.85 1.12
C THR A 149 -2.85 -14.16 0.81
N GLY A 150 -2.83 -13.02 0.13
CA GLY A 150 -4.03 -12.30 -0.29
C GLY A 150 -4.92 -13.13 -1.21
N ILE A 151 -4.33 -13.77 -2.23
CA ILE A 151 -5.07 -14.64 -3.15
C ILE A 151 -5.66 -15.85 -2.39
N MET A 152 -4.90 -16.48 -1.50
CA MET A 152 -5.40 -17.61 -0.70
C MET A 152 -6.56 -17.21 0.21
N LEU A 153 -6.49 -16.04 0.85
CA LEU A 153 -7.57 -15.52 1.68
C LEU A 153 -8.83 -15.21 0.86
N ILE A 154 -8.68 -14.65 -0.34
CA ILE A 154 -9.81 -14.43 -1.25
C ILE A 154 -10.42 -15.77 -1.68
N ILE A 155 -9.61 -16.76 -2.08
CA ILE A 155 -10.13 -18.08 -2.46
C ILE A 155 -10.88 -18.71 -1.28
N LEU A 156 -10.31 -18.69 -0.09
CA LEU A 156 -10.91 -19.33 1.08
C LEU A 156 -12.19 -18.62 1.53
N PHE A 157 -12.18 -17.30 1.65
CA PHE A 157 -13.24 -16.54 2.33
C PHE A 157 -14.16 -15.74 1.42
N ALA A 158 -13.86 -15.65 0.13
CA ALA A 158 -14.75 -15.04 -0.86
C ALA A 158 -15.28 -16.06 -1.87
N SER A 159 -14.58 -17.20 -2.07
CA SER A 159 -15.03 -18.26 -3.00
C SER A 159 -15.52 -19.53 -2.28
N VAL A 160 -14.70 -20.18 -1.44
CA VAL A 160 -15.07 -21.46 -0.79
C VAL A 160 -16.10 -21.23 0.33
N PHE A 161 -15.82 -20.30 1.23
CA PHE A 161 -16.72 -19.85 2.28
C PHE A 161 -17.01 -18.37 2.05
N PRO A 162 -17.99 -18.00 1.20
CA PRO A 162 -18.21 -16.63 0.72
C PRO A 162 -18.78 -15.72 1.81
N VAL A 163 -17.93 -15.43 2.80
CA VAL A 163 -18.23 -14.57 3.95
C VAL A 163 -17.81 -13.14 3.67
N PHE A 164 -16.78 -12.92 2.84
CA PHE A 164 -16.25 -11.61 2.49
C PHE A 164 -16.31 -11.36 0.97
N PRO A 165 -16.33 -10.10 0.53
CA PRO A 165 -16.33 -9.75 -0.88
C PRO A 165 -14.98 -10.01 -1.54
N VAL A 166 -15.01 -10.25 -2.86
CA VAL A 166 -13.82 -10.54 -3.68
C VAL A 166 -13.05 -9.27 -4.02
N GLU A 167 -13.75 -8.15 -4.25
CA GLU A 167 -13.18 -6.90 -4.72
C GLU A 167 -14.01 -5.68 -4.29
N GLY A 168 -13.47 -4.49 -4.56
CA GLY A 168 -14.16 -3.21 -4.32
C GLY A 168 -14.06 -2.72 -2.88
N MET A 169 -14.38 -1.43 -2.69
CA MET A 169 -14.44 -0.78 -1.37
C MET A 169 -15.84 -0.88 -0.73
N ARG A 170 -16.86 -1.15 -1.56
CA ARG A 170 -18.26 -1.22 -1.17
C ARG A 170 -19.04 -2.10 -2.14
N SER A 171 -20.20 -2.57 -1.70
CA SER A 171 -21.14 -3.31 -2.52
C SER A 171 -21.66 -2.46 -3.69
N ALA A 172 -21.72 -3.03 -4.90
CA ALA A 172 -22.10 -2.30 -6.12
C ALA A 172 -23.53 -1.72 -6.07
N ARG A 173 -24.46 -2.42 -5.41
CA ARG A 173 -25.85 -2.00 -5.18
C ARG A 173 -26.09 -1.66 -3.71
N PHE A 174 -25.19 -0.88 -3.11
CA PHE A 174 -25.37 -0.44 -1.74
C PHE A 174 -26.54 0.56 -1.64
N GLU A 175 -27.55 0.20 -0.87
CA GLU A 175 -28.65 1.08 -0.46
C GLU A 175 -28.70 1.11 1.07
N GLY A 176 -28.55 2.29 1.66
CA GLY A 176 -28.55 2.43 3.10
C GLY A 176 -28.03 3.78 3.59
N GLY A 177 -28.25 4.05 4.88
CA GLY A 177 -27.70 5.23 5.55
C GLY A 177 -26.20 5.13 5.85
N THR A 178 -25.63 6.20 6.41
CA THR A 178 -24.20 6.31 6.73
C THR A 178 -23.65 5.17 7.56
N PHE A 179 -24.41 4.68 8.56
CA PHE A 179 -23.95 3.58 9.42
C PHE A 179 -23.84 2.25 8.65
N ALA A 180 -24.83 1.94 7.81
CA ALA A 180 -24.78 0.75 6.95
C ALA A 180 -23.61 0.84 5.95
N TYR A 181 -23.30 2.04 5.47
CA TYR A 181 -22.16 2.27 4.58
C TYR A 181 -20.82 1.98 5.29
N MET A 182 -20.67 2.45 6.53
CA MET A 182 -19.46 2.16 7.32
C MET A 182 -19.27 0.66 7.56
N LEU A 183 -20.35 -0.07 7.84
CA LEU A 183 -20.29 -1.53 8.02
C LEU A 183 -19.95 -2.25 6.71
N ASP A 184 -20.53 -1.84 5.59
CA ASP A 184 -20.22 -2.40 4.27
C ASP A 184 -18.75 -2.18 3.92
N VAL A 185 -18.23 -0.96 4.09
CA VAL A 185 -16.80 -0.67 3.89
C VAL A 185 -15.92 -1.48 4.84
N ALA A 186 -16.28 -1.59 6.12
CA ALA A 186 -15.52 -2.38 7.09
C ALA A 186 -15.48 -3.86 6.69
N HIS A 187 -16.57 -4.40 6.15
CA HIS A 187 -16.67 -5.77 5.65
C HIS A 187 -15.76 -6.01 4.43
N HIS A 188 -15.70 -5.05 3.50
CA HIS A 188 -14.77 -5.09 2.36
C HIS A 188 -13.30 -4.94 2.78
N LEU A 189 -13.05 -4.30 3.92
CA LEU A 189 -11.69 -4.00 4.39
C LEU A 189 -11.01 -5.20 5.05
N VAL A 190 -11.75 -6.20 5.56
CA VAL A 190 -11.19 -7.26 6.40
C VAL A 190 -10.09 -8.05 5.70
N LEU A 191 -10.35 -8.59 4.51
CA LEU A 191 -9.37 -9.39 3.77
C LEU A 191 -8.12 -8.60 3.38
N PRO A 192 -8.20 -7.42 2.72
CA PRO A 192 -7.00 -6.68 2.35
C PRO A 192 -6.24 -6.16 3.58
N ALA A 193 -6.93 -5.71 4.64
CA ALA A 193 -6.26 -5.26 5.86
C ALA A 193 -5.56 -6.41 6.60
N THR A 194 -6.18 -7.60 6.64
CA THR A 194 -5.58 -8.80 7.24
C THR A 194 -4.37 -9.25 6.42
N THR A 195 -4.48 -9.25 5.09
CA THR A 195 -3.40 -9.62 4.17
C THR A 195 -2.15 -8.77 4.40
N LEU A 196 -2.32 -7.44 4.43
CA LEU A 196 -1.21 -6.52 4.70
C LEU A 196 -0.74 -6.61 6.16
N GLY A 197 -1.68 -6.80 7.08
CA GLY A 197 -1.41 -6.77 8.51
C GLY A 197 -0.67 -7.98 9.06
N ILE A 198 -0.85 -9.18 8.48
CA ILE A 198 -0.21 -10.41 9.00
C ILE A 198 1.32 -10.28 9.14
N ILE A 199 1.99 -9.62 8.19
CA ILE A 199 3.44 -9.41 8.25
C ILE A 199 3.82 -8.50 9.42
N PHE A 200 3.12 -7.39 9.59
CA PHE A 200 3.38 -6.46 10.67
C PHE A 200 2.98 -7.04 12.03
N LEU A 201 1.90 -7.82 12.10
CA LEU A 201 1.47 -8.56 13.28
C LEU A 201 2.60 -9.47 13.77
N ALA A 202 3.21 -10.26 12.88
CA ALA A 202 4.34 -11.13 13.22
C ALA A 202 5.53 -10.35 13.78
N GLN A 203 5.82 -9.18 13.22
CA GLN A 203 6.87 -8.29 13.70
C GLN A 203 6.54 -7.71 15.09
N TYR A 204 5.33 -7.18 15.28
CA TYR A 204 4.90 -6.61 16.55
C TYR A 204 4.79 -7.67 17.66
N ALA A 205 4.36 -8.89 17.34
CA ALA A 205 4.33 -9.99 18.29
C ALA A 205 5.73 -10.37 18.79
N ARG A 206 6.71 -10.49 17.89
CA ARG A 206 8.11 -10.77 18.27
C ARG A 206 8.71 -9.64 19.10
N LEU A 207 8.53 -8.40 18.66
CA LEU A 207 9.03 -7.22 19.37
C LEU A 207 8.41 -7.11 20.78
N SER A 208 7.07 -7.18 20.86
CA SER A 208 6.36 -7.12 22.13
C SER A 208 6.75 -8.26 23.08
N ARG A 209 6.92 -9.48 22.56
CA ARG A 209 7.40 -10.61 23.35
C ARG A 209 8.80 -10.35 23.92
N ALA A 210 9.73 -9.87 23.11
CA ALA A 210 11.10 -9.57 23.55
C ALA A 210 11.09 -8.49 24.64
N SER A 211 10.45 -7.34 24.37
CA SER A 211 10.32 -6.26 25.35
C SER A 211 9.65 -6.71 26.64
N MET A 212 8.63 -7.56 26.57
CA MET A 212 7.90 -8.03 27.74
C MET A 212 8.72 -9.03 28.56
N ILE A 213 9.54 -9.87 27.94
CA ILE A 213 10.47 -10.76 28.67
C ILE A 213 11.47 -9.93 29.48
N ASP A 214 12.04 -8.89 28.88
CA ASP A 214 12.98 -7.98 29.56
C ASP A 214 12.31 -7.28 30.76
N VAL A 215 11.11 -6.72 30.53
CA VAL A 215 10.32 -6.03 31.57
C VAL A 215 9.92 -6.97 32.71
N LEU A 216 9.51 -8.21 32.42
CA LEU A 216 9.12 -9.18 33.45
C LEU A 216 10.27 -9.57 34.38
N GLY A 217 11.53 -9.38 33.96
CA GLY A 217 12.73 -9.57 34.76
C GLY A 217 13.15 -8.37 35.61
N ALA A 218 12.50 -7.20 35.45
CA ALA A 218 12.91 -5.97 36.13
C ALA A 218 12.53 -5.93 37.62
N ASP A 219 13.34 -5.23 38.43
CA ASP A 219 13.19 -5.17 39.89
C ASP A 219 11.83 -4.63 40.33
N TYR A 220 11.27 -3.63 39.64
CA TYR A 220 9.96 -3.08 39.98
C TYR A 220 8.83 -4.10 39.81
N VAL A 221 8.94 -5.04 38.86
CA VAL A 221 7.98 -6.13 38.69
C VAL A 221 8.13 -7.15 39.82
N ARG A 222 9.37 -7.46 40.23
CA ARG A 222 9.63 -8.31 41.40
C ARG A 222 9.05 -7.70 42.68
N THR A 223 9.23 -6.39 42.89
CA THR A 223 8.63 -5.66 44.02
C THR A 223 7.10 -5.66 43.95
N ALA A 224 6.50 -5.46 42.77
CA ALA A 224 5.05 -5.53 42.60
C ALA A 224 4.49 -6.91 42.99
N ARG A 225 5.13 -8.00 42.52
CA ARG A 225 4.75 -9.37 42.91
C ARG A 225 4.90 -9.61 44.41
N ALA A 226 5.96 -9.10 45.04
CA ALA A 226 6.16 -9.20 46.49
C ALA A 226 5.07 -8.46 47.28
N LYS A 227 4.45 -7.43 46.68
CA LYS A 227 3.29 -6.71 47.24
C LYS A 227 1.93 -7.37 46.93
N GLY A 228 1.91 -8.48 46.19
CA GLY A 228 0.69 -9.19 45.81
C GLY A 228 -0.09 -8.56 44.65
N LEU A 229 0.56 -7.70 43.86
CA LEU A 229 0.01 -7.12 42.62
C LEU A 229 0.26 -8.03 41.40
#